data_AF-A0A0D6QEL8-F1
#
_entry.id   AF-A0A0D6QEL8-F1
#
_cell.length_a   1.000
_cell.length_b   1.000
_cell.length_c   1.000
_cell.angle_alpha   90.00
_cell.angle_beta   90.00
_cell.angle_gamma   90.00
#
_symmetry.space_group_name_H-M   'P 1'
#
loop_
_entity.id
_entity.type
_entity.pdbx_description
1 polymer ?
#
loop_
_entity_poly.entity_id
_entity_poly.type
_entity_poly.pdbx_seq_one_letter_code
_entity_poly.pdbx_strand_id
1 'polypeptide(L)'
;MDRLPERRNAVMIWGVLAVAPVLFLVVAFAVRLRGEPAPGIAQPLLLVLTVLVAVEVPVSWLWAVRMRPAAPSAGPALTRERLALTRLIVATAMCEGAALFAVVVFMVTRDPRALPLWAIAFAALLSHFPGDRHWARLCRAGGDAAKAPSNPLMRE
;
A
#
# COMPACT_ATOMS: atom_id res chain seq x y z
N MET A 1 19.66 22.15 2.08
CA MET A 1 19.40 20.74 1.72
C MET A 1 18.08 20.72 0.99
N ASP A 2 18.12 20.83 -0.32
CA ASP A 2 16.92 20.80 -1.15
C ASP A 2 16.24 19.44 -0.97
N ARG A 3 14.98 19.47 -0.54
CA ARG A 3 14.16 18.26 -0.45
C ARG A 3 14.07 17.71 -1.88
N LEU A 4 14.76 16.60 -2.14
CA LEU A 4 14.75 15.91 -3.43
C LEU A 4 13.31 15.86 -3.97
N PRO A 5 13.05 16.36 -5.19
CA PRO A 5 11.69 16.52 -5.71
C PRO A 5 10.88 15.22 -5.66
N GLU A 6 11.56 14.08 -5.76
CA GLU A 6 11.01 12.73 -5.64
C GLU A 6 10.37 12.45 -4.27
N ARG A 7 11.01 12.90 -3.18
CA ARG A 7 10.44 12.71 -1.83
C ARG A 7 9.22 13.59 -1.62
N ARG A 8 9.24 14.83 -2.14
CA ARG A 8 8.06 15.70 -2.09
C ARG A 8 6.89 15.06 -2.83
N ASN A 9 7.16 14.48 -4.00
CA ASN A 9 6.15 13.73 -4.76
C ASN A 9 5.66 12.50 -4.00
N ALA A 10 6.56 11.75 -3.35
CA ALA A 10 6.21 10.60 -2.50
C ALA A 10 5.25 10.99 -1.37
N VAL A 11 5.52 12.10 -0.67
CA VAL A 11 4.65 12.62 0.39
C VAL A 11 3.28 13.03 -0.15
N MET A 12 3.24 13.71 -1.30
CA MET A 12 1.97 14.10 -1.92
C MET A 12 1.13 12.88 -2.32
N ILE A 13 1.74 11.89 -2.96
CA ILE A 13 1.05 10.66 -3.39
C ILE A 13 0.56 9.87 -2.17
N TRP A 14 1.42 9.64 -1.18
CA TRP A 14 1.02 8.99 0.07
C TRP A 14 -0.14 9.74 0.74
N GLY A 15 -0.10 11.08 0.76
CA GLY A 15 -1.14 11.90 1.35
C GLY A 15 -2.50 11.72 0.66
N VAL A 16 -2.51 11.71 -0.68
CA VAL A 16 -3.74 11.45 -1.45
C VAL A 16 -4.30 10.06 -1.16
N LEU A 17 -3.45 9.03 -1.17
CA LEU A 17 -3.84 7.65 -0.88
C LEU A 17 -4.35 7.47 0.56
N ALA A 18 -3.82 8.22 1.52
CA ALA A 18 -4.29 8.18 2.90
C ALA A 18 -5.65 8.90 3.08
N VAL A 19 -5.86 10.00 2.37
CA VAL A 19 -7.09 10.81 2.51
C VAL A 19 -8.31 10.09 1.95
N ALA A 20 -8.18 9.35 0.84
CA ALA A 20 -9.28 8.65 0.20
C ALA A 20 -10.07 7.71 1.14
N PRO A 21 -9.47 6.72 1.83
CA PRO A 21 -10.21 5.82 2.72
C PRO A 21 -10.84 6.54 3.92
N VAL A 22 -10.25 7.64 4.40
CA VAL A 22 -10.83 8.46 5.47
C VAL A 22 -12.08 9.18 4.97
N LEU A 23 -12.03 9.82 3.80
CA LEU A 23 -13.19 10.50 3.23
C LEU A 23 -14.33 9.51 2.93
N PHE A 24 -14.02 8.35 2.37
CA PHE A 24 -15.02 7.30 2.13
C PHE A 24 -15.65 6.81 3.43
N LEU A 25 -14.86 6.66 4.50
CA LEU A 25 -15.40 6.29 5.81
C LEU A 25 -16.33 7.38 6.37
N VAL A 26 -15.96 8.66 6.23
CA VAL A 26 -16.82 9.79 6.62
C VAL A 26 -18.14 9.76 5.85
N VAL A 27 -18.09 9.54 4.53
CA VAL A 27 -19.30 9.39 3.70
C VAL A 27 -20.15 8.21 4.15
N ALA A 28 -19.53 7.07 4.48
CA ALA A 28 -20.23 5.88 4.96
C ALA A 28 -21.01 6.15 6.26
N PHE A 29 -20.49 7.01 7.15
CA PHE A 29 -21.21 7.42 8.36
C PHE A 29 -22.23 8.54 8.12
N ALA A 30 -21.95 9.47 7.20
CA ALA A 30 -22.82 10.61 6.93
C ALA A 30 -24.06 10.24 6.09
N VAL A 31 -23.93 9.28 5.18
CA VAL A 31 -25.02 8.87 4.29
C VAL A 31 -25.90 7.85 5.01
N ARG A 32 -27.19 8.19 5.19
CA ARG A 32 -28.20 7.21 5.59
C ARG A 32 -28.43 6.22 4.45
N LEU A 33 -27.72 5.09 4.51
CA LEU A 33 -27.91 3.97 3.59
C LEU A 33 -29.36 3.49 3.71
N ARG A 34 -30.15 3.61 2.64
CA ARG A 34 -31.53 3.11 2.56
C ARG A 34 -31.55 1.66 2.06
N GLY A 35 -32.54 0.87 2.49
CA GLY A 35 -32.72 -0.53 2.10
C GLY A 35 -32.25 -1.53 3.16
N GLU A 36 -32.77 -2.75 3.16
CA GLU A 36 -32.32 -3.80 4.07
C GLU A 36 -30.89 -4.24 3.71
N PRO A 37 -30.04 -4.53 4.71
CA PRO A 37 -28.72 -5.09 4.43
C PRO A 37 -28.92 -6.44 3.75
N ALA A 38 -28.26 -6.69 2.62
CA ALA A 38 -28.46 -7.91 1.83
C ALA A 38 -28.14 -9.16 2.69
N PRO A 39 -29.17 -9.94 3.10
CA PRO A 39 -28.96 -11.07 3.99
C PRO A 39 -28.25 -12.18 3.21
N GLY A 40 -27.12 -12.66 3.72
CA GLY A 40 -26.35 -13.75 3.13
C GLY A 40 -25.00 -13.36 2.50
N ILE A 41 -24.76 -12.10 2.15
CA ILE A 41 -23.47 -11.68 1.57
C ILE A 41 -22.46 -11.15 2.59
N ALA A 42 -22.90 -10.85 3.82
CA ALA A 42 -22.02 -10.27 4.85
C ALA A 42 -20.86 -11.19 5.21
N GLN A 43 -21.12 -12.47 5.45
CA GLN A 43 -20.09 -13.43 5.83
C GLN A 43 -19.06 -13.70 4.71
N PRO A 44 -19.47 -13.92 3.45
CA PRO A 44 -18.53 -13.99 2.33
C PRO A 44 -17.67 -12.73 2.17
N LEU A 45 -18.28 -11.54 2.25
CA LEU A 45 -17.56 -10.27 2.10
C LEU A 45 -16.54 -10.03 3.23
N LEU A 46 -16.92 -10.36 4.48
CA LEU A 46 -16.01 -10.28 5.61
C LEU A 46 -14.86 -11.28 5.49
N LEU A 47 -15.11 -12.49 4.97
CA LEU A 47 -14.05 -13.46 4.73
C LEU A 47 -13.05 -12.93 3.69
N VAL A 48 -13.54 -12.41 2.56
CA VAL A 48 -12.69 -11.81 1.52
C VAL A 48 -11.90 -10.64 2.09
N LEU A 49 -12.54 -9.75 2.84
CA LEU A 49 -11.87 -8.61 3.48
C LEU A 49 -10.80 -9.07 4.47
N THR A 50 -11.10 -10.09 5.28
CA THR A 50 -10.13 -10.64 6.25
C THR A 50 -8.91 -11.20 5.52
N VAL A 51 -9.12 -11.96 4.44
CA VAL A 51 -8.03 -12.51 3.62
C VAL A 51 -7.22 -11.38 2.97
N LEU A 52 -7.88 -10.37 2.40
CA LEU A 52 -7.21 -9.21 1.82
C LEU A 52 -6.33 -8.51 2.85
N VAL A 53 -6.86 -8.17 4.02
CA VAL A 53 -6.06 -7.52 5.09
C VAL A 53 -4.91 -8.43 5.55
N ALA A 54 -5.18 -9.71 5.76
CA ALA A 54 -4.18 -10.67 6.22
C ALA A 54 -3.05 -10.92 5.21
N VAL A 55 -3.30 -10.74 3.91
CA VAL A 55 -2.30 -10.91 2.85
C VAL A 55 -1.66 -9.58 2.47
N GLU A 56 -2.44 -8.56 2.13
CA GLU A 56 -1.96 -7.29 1.61
C GLU A 56 -1.13 -6.52 2.62
N VAL A 57 -1.48 -6.57 3.92
CA VAL A 57 -0.69 -5.89 4.94
C VAL A 57 0.72 -6.49 5.02
N PRO A 58 0.94 -7.79 5.30
CA PRO A 58 2.27 -8.39 5.29
C PRO A 58 3.01 -8.24 3.96
N VAL A 59 2.29 -8.39 2.83
CA VAL A 59 2.90 -8.26 1.50
C VAL A 59 3.36 -6.83 1.25
N SER A 60 2.62 -5.80 1.69
CA SER A 60 3.04 -4.40 1.57
C SER A 60 4.39 -4.15 2.25
N TRP A 61 4.61 -4.74 3.43
CA TRP A 61 5.88 -4.66 4.16
C TRP A 61 7.00 -5.39 3.42
N LEU A 62 6.71 -6.59 2.92
CA LEU A 62 7.67 -7.37 2.16
C LEU A 62 8.08 -6.63 0.88
N TRP A 63 7.12 -6.04 0.18
CA TRP A 63 7.33 -5.34 -1.09
C TRP A 63 8.02 -4.00 -0.94
N ALA A 64 7.70 -3.24 0.11
CA ALA A 64 8.40 -2.00 0.45
C ALA A 64 9.92 -2.21 0.55
N VAL A 65 10.34 -3.40 1.01
CA VAL A 65 11.76 -3.72 1.21
C VAL A 65 12.37 -4.52 0.07
N ARG A 66 11.64 -5.48 -0.52
CA ARG A 66 12.25 -6.54 -1.36
C ARG A 66 11.91 -6.50 -2.85
N MET A 67 10.89 -5.76 -3.27
CA MET A 67 10.44 -5.86 -4.67
C MET A 67 11.49 -5.29 -5.65
N ARG A 68 11.79 -6.04 -6.71
CA ARG A 68 12.60 -5.60 -7.85
C ARG A 68 11.62 -5.28 -8.99
N PRO A 69 11.41 -4.00 -9.35
CA PRO A 69 10.76 -3.68 -10.60
C PRO A 69 11.55 -4.35 -11.73
N ALA A 70 10.86 -4.97 -12.68
CA ALA A 70 11.51 -5.51 -13.87
C ALA A 70 12.32 -4.40 -14.52
N ALA A 71 13.60 -4.66 -14.82
CA ALA A 71 14.43 -3.69 -15.53
C ALA A 71 13.75 -3.39 -16.88
N PRO A 72 13.54 -2.11 -17.24
CA PRO A 72 13.06 -1.79 -18.57
C PRO A 72 14.07 -2.32 -19.59
N SER A 73 13.62 -3.18 -20.49
CA SER A 73 14.43 -3.79 -21.56
C SER A 73 14.94 -2.75 -22.57
N ALA A 74 14.40 -1.54 -22.55
CA ALA A 74 14.88 -0.38 -23.31
C ALA A 74 14.56 0.92 -22.54
N GLY A 75 15.53 1.47 -21.82
CA GLY A 75 15.39 2.76 -21.15
C GLY A 75 16.57 3.12 -20.24
N PRO A 76 16.75 4.40 -19.87
CA PRO A 76 17.76 4.79 -18.90
C PRO A 76 17.50 4.08 -17.57
N ALA A 77 18.56 3.61 -16.91
CA ALA A 77 18.47 2.93 -15.63
C ALA A 77 17.63 3.75 -14.64
N LEU A 78 16.63 3.12 -14.02
CA LEU A 78 15.81 3.77 -12.99
C LEU A 78 16.72 4.27 -11.86
N THR A 79 16.63 5.57 -11.55
CA THR A 79 17.36 6.13 -10.39
C THR A 79 16.85 5.48 -9.11
N ARG A 80 17.72 5.36 -8.10
CA ARG A 80 17.37 4.74 -6.80
C ARG A 80 16.13 5.37 -6.16
N GLU A 81 15.95 6.67 -6.35
CA GLU A 81 14.81 7.42 -5.81
C GLU A 81 13.49 7.12 -6.52
N ARG A 82 13.52 6.93 -7.84
CA ARG A 82 12.34 6.48 -8.60
C ARG A 82 11.92 5.07 -8.19
N LEU A 83 12.89 4.18 -7.98
CA LEU A 83 12.63 2.82 -7.52
C LEU A 83 12.05 2.79 -6.09
N ALA A 84 12.57 3.65 -5.20
CA ALA A 84 12.01 3.87 -3.87
C ALA A 84 10.57 4.41 -3.93
N LEU A 85 10.30 5.37 -4.82
CA LEU A 85 8.97 5.91 -5.05
C LEU A 85 8.00 4.81 -5.53
N THR A 86 8.39 4.00 -6.53
CA THR A 86 7.54 2.91 -7.04
C THR A 86 7.20 1.89 -5.96
N ARG A 87 8.20 1.47 -5.16
CA ARG A 87 7.97 0.54 -4.04
C ARG A 87 6.99 1.11 -3.03
N LEU A 88 7.15 2.39 -2.70
CA LEU A 88 6.25 3.09 -1.79
C LEU A 88 4.83 3.09 -2.33
N ILE A 89 4.62 3.52 -3.58
CA ILE A 89 3.30 3.60 -4.22
C ILE A 89 2.61 2.24 -4.17
N VAL A 90 3.31 1.18 -4.57
CA VAL A 90 2.73 -0.18 -4.58
C VAL A 90 2.37 -0.63 -3.17
N ALA A 91 3.27 -0.47 -2.19
CA ALA A 91 2.99 -0.85 -0.81
C ALA A 91 1.79 -0.08 -0.24
N THR A 92 1.70 1.23 -0.49
CA THR A 92 0.59 2.05 -0.01
C THR A 92 -0.73 1.74 -0.72
N ALA A 93 -0.70 1.47 -2.03
CA ALA A 93 -1.90 1.14 -2.81
C ALA A 93 -2.52 -0.19 -2.38
N MET A 94 -1.69 -1.18 -2.02
CA MET A 94 -2.19 -2.44 -1.43
C MET A 94 -2.96 -2.17 -0.13
N CYS A 95 -2.38 -1.43 0.81
CA CYS A 95 -3.08 -1.11 2.06
C CYS A 95 -4.32 -0.23 1.85
N GLU A 96 -4.28 0.71 0.89
CA GLU A 96 -5.42 1.54 0.52
C GLU A 96 -6.57 0.69 -0.03
N GLY A 97 -6.27 -0.25 -0.93
CA GLY A 97 -7.24 -1.16 -1.52
C GLY A 97 -8.03 -1.93 -0.46
N ALA A 98 -7.34 -2.58 0.47
CA ALA A 98 -7.97 -3.24 1.62
C ALA A 98 -8.80 -2.28 2.48
N ALA A 99 -8.30 -1.07 2.76
CA ALA A 99 -9.02 -0.08 3.57
C ALA A 99 -10.31 0.37 2.85
N LEU A 100 -10.25 0.74 1.57
CA LEU A 100 -11.42 1.12 0.78
C LEU A 100 -12.43 -0.04 0.70
N PHE A 101 -11.96 -1.26 0.48
CA PHE A 101 -12.83 -2.43 0.47
C PHE A 101 -13.54 -2.64 1.80
N ALA A 102 -12.85 -2.41 2.93
CA ALA A 102 -13.47 -2.47 4.25
C ALA A 102 -14.63 -1.47 4.41
N VAL A 103 -14.48 -0.25 3.89
CA VAL A 103 -15.57 0.74 3.87
C VAL A 103 -16.73 0.24 3.01
N VAL A 104 -16.47 -0.33 1.83
CA VAL A 104 -17.51 -0.90 0.97
C VAL A 104 -18.27 -2.02 1.69
N VAL A 105 -17.56 -2.95 2.34
CA VAL A 105 -18.18 -4.02 3.13
C VAL A 105 -19.06 -3.44 4.23
N PHE A 106 -18.56 -2.44 4.97
CA PHE A 106 -19.36 -1.75 5.99
C PHE A 106 -20.61 -1.09 5.40
N MET A 107 -20.51 -0.39 4.27
CA MET A 107 -21.67 0.28 3.63
C MET A 107 -22.72 -0.72 3.11
N VAL A 108 -22.29 -1.83 2.52
CA VAL A 108 -23.21 -2.81 1.93
C VAL A 108 -23.89 -3.67 3.01
N THR A 109 -23.15 -4.05 4.04
CA THR A 109 -23.61 -5.04 5.03
C THR A 109 -24.08 -4.41 6.34
N ARG A 110 -23.65 -3.17 6.62
CA ARG A 110 -23.77 -2.50 7.92
C ARG A 110 -23.12 -3.25 9.07
N ASP A 111 -22.19 -4.17 8.77
CA ASP A 111 -21.53 -4.98 9.76
C ASP A 111 -20.31 -4.25 10.36
N PRO A 112 -20.32 -3.91 11.66
CA PRO A 112 -19.24 -3.17 12.29
C PRO A 112 -17.92 -3.95 12.36
N ARG A 113 -17.93 -5.28 12.13
CA ARG A 113 -16.71 -6.11 12.08
C ARG A 113 -15.75 -5.70 10.95
N ALA A 114 -16.22 -4.96 9.95
CA ALA A 114 -15.37 -4.39 8.92
C ALA A 114 -14.48 -3.23 9.42
N LEU A 115 -14.89 -2.52 10.49
CA LEU A 115 -14.17 -1.32 10.97
C LEU A 115 -12.81 -1.64 11.61
N PRO A 116 -12.63 -2.69 12.44
CA PRO A 116 -11.31 -3.10 12.89
C PRO A 116 -10.37 -3.47 11.74
N LEU A 117 -10.89 -4.15 10.70
CA LEU A 117 -10.12 -4.53 9.51
C LEU A 117 -9.69 -3.30 8.70
N TRP A 118 -10.59 -2.31 8.56
CA TRP A 118 -10.26 -0.99 8.04
C TRP A 118 -9.11 -0.33 8.83
N ALA A 119 -9.21 -0.32 10.16
CA ALA A 119 -8.22 0.32 11.02
C ALA A 119 -6.83 -0.33 10.89
N ILE A 120 -6.77 -1.67 10.76
CA ILE A 120 -5.52 -2.41 10.54
C ILE A 120 -4.90 -2.02 9.19
N ALA A 121 -5.67 -2.07 8.10
CA ALA A 121 -5.19 -1.71 6.77
C ALA A 121 -4.75 -0.25 6.70
N PHE A 122 -5.52 0.65 7.30
CA PHE A 122 -5.21 2.07 7.33
C PHE A 122 -3.98 2.38 8.18
N ALA A 123 -3.82 1.75 9.35
CA ALA A 123 -2.61 1.88 10.16
C ALA A 123 -1.36 1.37 9.41
N ALA A 124 -1.49 0.28 8.65
CA ALA A 124 -0.42 -0.20 7.78
C ALA A 124 -0.08 0.83 6.69
N LEU A 125 -1.07 1.42 6.02
CA LEU A 125 -0.85 2.52 5.06
C LEU A 125 -0.09 3.69 5.72
N LEU A 126 -0.52 4.09 6.91
CA LEU A 126 0.10 5.20 7.63
C LEU A 126 1.56 4.92 8.01
N SER A 127 1.86 3.67 8.34
CA SER A 127 3.21 3.25 8.72
C SER A 127 4.24 3.31 7.57
N HIS A 128 3.76 3.37 6.32
CA HIS A 128 4.58 3.60 5.13
C HIS A 128 4.90 5.08 4.87
N PHE A 129 4.57 6.00 5.79
CA PHE A 129 4.87 7.42 5.63
C PHE A 129 6.34 7.68 5.23
N PRO A 130 6.62 8.44 4.15
CA PRO A 130 7.98 8.70 3.64
C PRO A 130 8.76 9.74 4.47
N GLY A 131 8.85 9.52 5.78
CA GLY A 131 9.72 10.25 6.69
C GLY A 131 11.20 10.03 6.37
N ASP A 132 12.10 10.90 6.87
CA ASP A 132 13.52 10.91 6.49
C ASP A 132 14.21 9.54 6.64
N ARG A 133 13.99 8.88 7.78
CA ARG A 133 14.56 7.56 8.06
C ARG A 133 13.98 6.47 7.16
N HIS A 134 12.68 6.49 6.90
CA HIS A 134 12.01 5.50 6.06
C HIS A 134 12.46 5.65 4.60
N TRP A 135 12.48 6.89 4.09
CA TRP A 135 12.94 7.21 2.74
C TRP A 135 14.40 6.78 2.52
N ALA A 136 15.30 7.08 3.46
CA ALA A 136 16.68 6.64 3.38
C ALA A 136 16.81 5.10 3.30
N ARG A 137 15.97 4.34 4.01
CA ARG A 137 15.95 2.87 3.93
C ARG A 137 15.50 2.38 2.56
N LEU A 138 14.44 2.96 2.00
CA LEU A 138 13.95 2.60 0.66
C LEU A 138 15.01 2.83 -0.42
N CYS A 139 15.73 3.95 -0.35
CA CYS A 139 16.81 4.27 -1.29
C CYS A 139 18.03 3.33 -1.14
N ARG A 140 18.36 2.88 0.09
CA ARG A 140 19.47 1.93 0.34
C ARG A 140 19.16 0.51 -0.09
N ALA A 141 17.93 0.04 0.12
CA ALA A 141 17.48 -1.28 -0.29
C ALA A 141 17.56 -1.50 -1.82
N GLY A 142 17.65 -0.42 -2.62
CA GLY A 142 17.96 -0.49 -4.05
C GLY A 142 19.45 -0.55 -4.40
N GLY A 143 20.34 -0.12 -3.49
CA GLY A 143 21.79 0.02 -3.73
C GLY A 143 22.64 -1.17 -3.31
N ASP A 144 22.38 -1.79 -2.14
CA ASP A 144 23.21 -2.90 -1.63
C ASP A 144 22.96 -4.21 -2.38
N ALA A 145 21.77 -4.39 -2.96
CA ALA A 145 21.44 -5.56 -3.77
C ALA A 145 22.03 -5.51 -5.21
N ALA A 146 22.57 -4.36 -5.64
CA ALA A 146 23.36 -4.27 -6.89
C ALA A 146 24.75 -4.90 -6.74
N LYS A 147 25.16 -5.24 -5.51
CA LYS A 147 26.33 -6.06 -5.18
C LYS A 147 25.96 -7.53 -4.90
N ALA A 148 24.92 -8.06 -5.54
CA ALA A 148 24.75 -9.52 -5.55
C ALA A 148 25.99 -10.14 -6.23
N PRO A 149 26.64 -11.15 -5.63
CA PRO A 149 27.85 -11.72 -6.17
C PRO A 149 27.60 -12.23 -7.59
N SER A 150 28.46 -11.81 -8.53
CA SER A 150 28.52 -12.37 -9.87
C SER A 150 28.56 -13.88 -9.74
N ASN A 151 27.52 -14.56 -10.22
CA ASN A 151 27.44 -16.02 -10.19
C ASN A 151 28.68 -16.57 -10.90
N PRO A 152 29.64 -17.23 -10.21
CA PRO A 152 30.89 -17.66 -10.81
C PRO A 152 30.70 -18.76 -11.88
N LEU A 153 29.49 -19.30 -12.00
CA LEU A 153 29.09 -20.34 -12.94
C LEU A 153 28.74 -19.83 -14.36
N MET A 154 28.89 -18.54 -14.66
CA MET A 154 28.74 -17.98 -16.01
C MET A 154 30.08 -17.65 -16.70
N ARG A 155 31.20 -18.23 -16.23
CA ARG A 155 32.50 -18.17 -16.90
C ARG A 155 32.83 -19.51 -17.54
N GLU A 156 32.13 -19.91 -18.59
CA GLU A 156 32.61 -20.92 -19.55
C GLU A 156 32.17 -20.53 -20.97
#